data_AF-A0A938AKW4-F1
#
_entry.id   AF-A0A938AKW4-F1
#
_cell.length_a   1.000
_cell.length_b   1.000
_cell.length_c   1.000
_cell.angle_alpha   90.00
_cell.angle_beta   90.00
_cell.angle_gamma   90.00
#
_symmetry.space_group_name_H-M   'P 1'
#
loop_
_entity.id
_entity.type
_entity.pdbx_description
1 polymer ?
#
loop_
_entity_poly.entity_id
_entity_poly.type
_entity_poly.pdbx_seq_one_letter_code
_entity_poly.pdbx_strand_id
1 'polypeptide(L)'
;MAMTAVADLAPKRIIEPDGAALDVFSLPTDAASLEELFRDLFANHWRDIVFGPIIQGAAWEIHADRAPTRIGLLDGYLTVAFGLSHFHVCIGENKGSR
;
A
#
# COMPACT_ATOMS: atom_id res chain seq x y z
N MET A 1 -8.07 -23.75 -8.75
CA MET A 1 -8.19 -23.53 -7.30
C MET A 1 -6.77 -23.48 -6.76
N ALA A 2 -6.15 -22.31 -6.73
CA ALA A 2 -4.80 -22.15 -6.19
C ALA A 2 -4.92 -21.90 -4.69
N MET A 3 -4.30 -22.76 -3.88
CA MET A 3 -4.20 -22.55 -2.43
C MET A 3 -3.41 -21.26 -2.19
N THR A 4 -4.06 -20.24 -1.64
CA THR A 4 -3.40 -19.06 -1.08
C THR A 4 -2.55 -19.54 0.08
N ALA A 5 -1.22 -19.52 -0.08
CA ALA A 5 -0.33 -19.75 1.04
C ALA A 5 -0.61 -18.66 2.08
N VAL A 6 -1.12 -19.06 3.23
CA VAL A 6 -1.25 -18.16 4.38
C VAL A 6 0.16 -17.66 4.66
N ALA A 7 0.36 -16.34 4.58
CA ALA A 7 1.62 -15.69 4.93
C ALA A 7 2.11 -16.24 6.28
N ASP A 8 3.41 -16.50 6.39
CA ASP A 8 4.02 -16.68 7.70
C ASP A 8 3.86 -15.34 8.43
N LEU A 9 2.88 -15.26 9.35
CA LEU A 9 2.44 -14.01 9.97
C LEU A 9 3.49 -13.46 10.96
N ALA A 10 4.51 -14.26 11.30
CA ALA A 10 5.61 -13.81 12.14
C ALA A 10 6.45 -12.77 11.38
N PRO A 11 6.56 -11.53 11.86
CA PRO A 11 7.43 -10.55 11.23
C PRO A 11 8.90 -10.95 11.37
N LYS A 12 9.68 -10.66 10.34
CA LYS A 12 11.13 -10.61 10.45
C LYS A 12 11.53 -9.23 10.95
N ARG A 13 12.18 -9.17 12.11
CA ARG A 13 12.81 -7.93 12.59
C ARG A 13 14.10 -7.66 11.82
N ILE A 14 14.24 -6.44 11.31
CA ILE A 14 15.48 -5.92 10.71
C ILE A 14 15.90 -4.63 11.43
N ILE A 15 17.22 -4.38 11.44
CA ILE A 15 17.79 -3.11 11.91
C ILE A 15 18.38 -2.41 10.69
N GLU A 16 17.92 -1.20 10.41
CA GLU A 16 18.42 -0.37 9.32
C GLU A 16 19.80 0.22 9.64
N PRO A 17 20.56 0.71 8.64
CA PRO A 17 21.90 1.27 8.86
C PRO A 17 21.94 2.45 9.84
N ASP A 18 20.83 3.16 10.01
CA ASP A 18 20.67 4.26 10.96
C ASP A 18 20.27 3.80 12.38
N GLY A 19 20.09 2.49 12.58
CA GLY A 19 19.69 1.88 13.85
C GLY A 19 18.19 1.73 14.06
N ALA A 20 17.35 2.18 13.11
CA ALA A 20 15.90 1.99 13.21
C ALA A 20 15.52 0.51 13.13
N ALA A 21 14.53 0.08 13.93
CA ALA A 21 14.02 -1.29 13.92
C ALA A 21 12.72 -1.36 13.10
N LEU A 22 12.69 -2.25 12.11
CA LEU A 22 11.51 -2.51 11.29
C LEU A 22 11.03 -3.96 11.48
N ASP A 23 9.71 -4.13 11.47
CA ASP A 23 9.06 -5.43 11.31
C ASP A 23 8.62 -5.61 9.87
N VAL A 24 9.15 -6.65 9.22
CA VAL A 24 8.87 -6.96 7.82
C VAL A 24 8.02 -8.21 7.73
N PHE A 25 6.85 -8.07 7.12
CA PHE A 25 5.89 -9.15 6.92
C PHE A 25 5.94 -9.63 5.47
N SER A 26 6.03 -10.94 5.26
CA SER A 26 5.93 -11.53 3.92
C SER A 26 4.46 -11.70 3.54
N LEU A 27 3.90 -10.69 2.88
CA LEU A 27 2.51 -10.70 2.42
C LEU A 27 2.40 -11.14 0.95
N PRO A 28 1.29 -11.76 0.52
CA PRO A 28 1.04 -12.00 -0.89
C PRO A 28 0.97 -10.68 -1.66
N THR A 29 1.61 -10.64 -2.83
CA THR A 29 1.72 -9.43 -3.67
C THR A 29 0.91 -9.53 -4.96
N ASP A 30 0.02 -10.52 -5.08
CA ASP A 30 -0.94 -10.56 -6.17
C ASP A 30 -1.97 -9.43 -6.03
N ALA A 31 -2.58 -9.04 -7.16
CA ALA A 31 -3.46 -7.88 -7.23
C ALA A 31 -4.65 -7.95 -6.26
N ALA A 32 -5.22 -9.14 -6.03
CA ALA A 32 -6.38 -9.30 -5.16
C ALA A 32 -5.98 -9.08 -3.70
N SER A 33 -4.88 -9.70 -3.26
CA SER A 33 -4.34 -9.54 -1.91
C SER A 33 -3.93 -8.10 -1.61
N LEU A 34 -3.28 -7.42 -2.57
CA LEU A 34 -2.91 -6.00 -2.43
C LEU A 34 -4.13 -5.09 -2.40
N GLU A 35 -5.13 -5.33 -3.25
CA GLU A 35 -6.37 -4.55 -3.24
C GLU A 35 -7.09 -4.69 -1.89
N GLU A 36 -7.22 -5.90 -1.35
CA GLU A 36 -7.80 -6.16 -0.04
C GLU A 36 -7.06 -5.39 1.06
N LEU A 37 -5.74 -5.54 1.13
CA LEU A 37 -4.90 -4.86 2.12
C LEU A 37 -5.05 -3.34 2.05
N PHE A 38 -4.90 -2.74 0.86
CA PHE A 38 -4.98 -1.29 0.72
C PHE A 38 -6.38 -0.77 1.04
N ARG A 39 -7.44 -1.49 0.67
CA ARG A 39 -8.81 -1.11 1.02
C ARG A 39 -9.00 -1.09 2.53
N ASP A 40 -8.52 -2.10 3.25
CA ASP A 40 -8.61 -2.14 4.70
C ASP A 40 -7.79 -1.02 5.36
N LEU A 41 -6.52 -0.86 4.95
CA LEU A 41 -5.64 0.19 5.46
C LEU A 41 -6.25 1.58 5.31
N PHE A 42 -6.78 1.90 4.13
CA PHE A 42 -7.30 3.25 3.87
C PHE A 42 -8.76 3.45 4.29
N ALA A 43 -9.57 2.40 4.42
CA ALA A 43 -10.92 2.51 4.96
C ALA A 43 -10.92 2.58 6.50
N ASN A 44 -10.09 1.77 7.16
CA ASN A 44 -10.18 1.52 8.60
C ASN A 44 -8.98 2.07 9.40
N HIS A 45 -7.78 2.11 8.81
CA HIS A 45 -6.53 2.40 9.53
C HIS A 45 -5.79 3.66 9.04
N TRP A 46 -6.43 4.49 8.22
CA TRP A 46 -5.77 5.64 7.58
C TRP A 46 -5.19 6.67 8.58
N ARG A 47 -5.69 6.69 9.83
CA ARG A 47 -5.17 7.54 10.91
C ARG A 47 -3.87 7.02 11.54
N ASP A 48 -3.64 5.72 11.42
CA ASP A 48 -2.57 5.00 12.12
C ASP A 48 -1.35 4.75 11.21
N ILE A 49 -1.43 5.16 9.94
CA ILE A 49 -0.40 4.93 8.93
C ILE A 49 0.13 6.25 8.36
N VAL A 50 1.41 6.22 7.97
CA VAL A 50 2.06 7.23 7.14
C VAL A 50 2.41 6.57 5.81
N PHE A 51 2.12 7.24 4.71
CA PHE A 51 2.33 6.65 3.39
C PHE A 51 2.92 7.66 2.41
N GLY A 52 3.62 7.13 1.42
CA GLY A 52 4.04 7.88 0.25
C GLY A 52 5.26 7.27 -0.42
N PRO A 53 5.69 7.85 -1.56
CA PRO A 53 6.80 7.31 -2.33
C PRO A 53 8.14 7.59 -1.65
N ILE A 54 9.00 6.57 -1.67
CA ILE A 54 10.44 6.71 -1.44
C ILE A 54 11.12 6.51 -2.79
N ILE A 55 11.81 7.53 -3.27
CA ILE A 55 12.56 7.53 -4.53
C ILE A 55 14.00 7.98 -4.26
N GLN A 56 14.89 7.78 -5.23
CA GLN A 56 16.29 8.19 -5.05
C GLN A 56 16.37 9.70 -4.77
N GLY A 57 16.88 10.05 -3.58
CA GLY A 57 17.07 11.44 -3.15
C GLY A 57 15.84 12.13 -2.54
N ALA A 58 14.70 11.45 -2.39
CA ALA A 58 13.53 12.03 -1.74
C ALA A 58 12.61 10.96 -1.11
N ALA A 59 12.10 11.27 0.09
CA ALA A 59 10.96 10.58 0.69
C ALA A 59 9.83 11.59 0.85
N TRP A 60 8.60 11.21 0.46
CA TRP A 60 7.42 12.03 0.66
C TRP A 60 6.48 11.31 1.61
N GLU A 61 6.27 11.88 2.80
CA GLU A 61 5.47 11.28 3.86
C GLU A 61 4.14 12.03 4.00
N ILE A 62 3.03 11.29 3.89
CA ILE A 62 1.67 11.85 3.96
C ILE A 62 0.98 11.29 5.20
N HIS A 63 0.52 12.22 6.04
CA HIS A 63 -0.44 11.96 7.11
C HIS A 63 -1.82 12.42 6.63
N ALA A 64 -2.78 11.50 6.60
CA ALA A 64 -4.15 11.85 6.25
C ALA A 64 -4.85 12.53 7.44
N ASP A 65 -5.49 13.68 7.19
CA ASP A 65 -6.30 14.40 8.19
C ASP A 65 -7.78 13.98 8.19
N ARG A 66 -8.19 13.23 7.16
CA ARG A 66 -9.56 12.77 6.93
C ARG A 66 -9.56 11.42 6.22
N ALA A 67 -10.71 10.74 6.29
CA ALA A 67 -10.93 9.51 5.52
C ALA A 67 -10.86 9.78 4.01
N PRO A 68 -10.43 8.81 3.20
CA PRO A 68 -10.44 8.96 1.75
C PRO A 68 -11.87 9.16 1.24
N THR A 69 -12.02 10.03 0.25
CA THR A 69 -13.29 10.25 -0.45
C THR A 69 -13.57 9.18 -1.50
N ARG A 70 -12.52 8.49 -1.96
CA ARG A 70 -12.63 7.40 -2.95
C ARG A 70 -11.46 6.43 -2.85
N ILE A 71 -11.76 5.13 -2.98
CA ILE A 71 -10.79 4.06 -3.24
C ILE A 71 -11.29 3.26 -4.43
N GLY A 72 -10.56 3.25 -5.55
CA GLY A 72 -10.98 2.58 -6.79
C GLY A 72 -9.82 1.97 -7.55
N LEU A 73 -10.09 0.91 -8.30
CA LEU A 73 -9.12 0.22 -9.15
C LEU A 73 -9.51 0.40 -10.62
N LEU A 74 -8.58 0.82 -11.46
CA LEU A 74 -8.75 0.94 -12.91
C LEU A 74 -7.45 0.54 -13.61
N ASP A 75 -7.54 -0.44 -14.52
CA ASP A 75 -6.41 -0.89 -15.36
C ASP A 75 -5.10 -1.13 -14.57
N GLY A 76 -5.21 -1.90 -13.48
CA GLY A 76 -4.07 -2.25 -12.63
C GLY A 76 -3.66 -1.17 -11.61
N TYR A 77 -4.18 0.05 -11.70
CA TYR A 77 -3.89 1.13 -10.74
C TYR A 77 -4.98 1.31 -9.70
N LEU A 78 -4.59 1.13 -8.44
CA LEU A 78 -5.40 1.53 -7.30
C LEU A 78 -5.21 3.03 -7.05
N THR A 79 -6.32 3.76 -7.02
CA THR A 79 -6.40 5.17 -6.64
C THR A 79 -6.97 5.30 -5.23
N VAL A 80 -6.28 6.04 -4.36
CA VAL A 80 -6.83 6.52 -3.08
C VAL A 80 -6.86 8.04 -3.10
N ALA A 81 -8.04 8.63 -2.91
CA ALA A 81 -8.24 10.07 -2.98
C ALA A 81 -8.72 10.64 -1.65
N PHE A 82 -8.20 11.81 -1.27
CA PHE A 82 -8.56 12.57 -0.07
C PHE A 82 -9.15 13.94 -0.44
N GLY A 83 -9.90 14.03 -1.55
CA GLY A 83 -10.32 15.28 -2.17
C GLY A 83 -9.42 15.65 -3.35
N LEU A 84 -8.73 16.79 -3.28
CA LEU A 84 -7.83 17.24 -4.35
C LEU A 84 -6.59 16.34 -4.47
N SER A 85 -5.96 16.03 -3.34
CA SER A 85 -4.79 15.16 -3.30
C SER A 85 -5.20 13.69 -3.39
N HIS A 86 -4.49 12.96 -4.23
CA HIS A 86 -4.67 11.52 -4.42
C HIS A 86 -3.36 10.91 -4.90
N PHE A 87 -3.22 9.60 -4.74
CA PHE A 87 -2.11 8.85 -5.31
C PHE A 87 -2.61 7.63 -6.07
N HIS A 88 -1.73 7.10 -6.93
CA HIS A 88 -1.97 5.88 -7.70
C HIS A 88 -0.85 4.89 -7.40
N VAL A 89 -1.20 3.63 -7.17
CA VAL A 89 -0.25 2.54 -6.98
C VAL A 89 -0.64 1.41 -7.93
N CYS A 90 0.33 0.94 -8.72
CA CYS A 90 0.14 -0.19 -9.63
C CYS A 90 0.19 -1.48 -8.81
N ILE A 91 -0.92 -2.21 -8.76
CA ILE A 91 -1.05 -3.48 -8.04
C ILE A 91 -1.37 -4.65 -8.97
N GLY A 92 -1.59 -4.40 -10.26
CA GLY A 92 -1.97 -5.41 -11.23
C GLY A 92 -1.51 -5.08 -12.65
N GLU A 93 -2.01 -5.84 -13.62
CA GLU A 93 -1.71 -5.60 -15.04
C GLU A 93 -2.29 -4.27 -15.52
N ASN A 94 -1.46 -3.42 -16.11
CA ASN A 94 -1.84 -2.18 -16.80
C ASN A 94 -1.67 -2.37 -18.31
N LYS A 95 -2.73 -2.16 -19.09
CA LYS A 95 -2.73 -2.33 -20.54
C LYS A 95 -2.55 -1.01 -21.31
N GLY A 96 -2.56 0.11 -20.60
CA GLY A 96 -2.35 1.44 -21.16
C GLY A 96 -3.54 1.93 -21.98
N SER A 97 -3.47 3.19 -22.40
CA SER A 97 -4.39 3.71 -23.41
C SER A 97 -4.04 3.10 -24.76
N ARG A 98 -5.04 2.48 -25.41
CA ARG A 98 -4.94 1.97 -26.78
C ARG A 98 -4.34 2.99 -27.74
#